data_AF-A0A7S0CDX2-F1
#
_entry.id   AF-A0A7S0CDX2-F1
#
_cell.length_a   1.000
_cell.length_b   1.000
_cell.length_c   1.000
_cell.angle_alpha   90.00
_cell.angle_beta   90.00
_cell.angle_gamma   90.00
#
_symmetry.space_group_name_H-M   'P 1'
#
loop_
_entity.id
_entity.type
_entity.pdbx_description
1 polymer ?
#
loop_
_entity_poly.entity_id
_entity_poly.type
_entity_poly.pdbx_seq_one_letter_code
_entity_poly.pdbx_strand_id
1 'polypeptide(L)'
;DDFWAEACTKNYCDAQNDATEKTGMVMSIPFLIGALISTPLGYLSDTYGHRATMATVSPILIIAAHFQLAFASSQGPIFPLILQGVAFAVYCAIIWRCITLVVK
;
A
#
# COMPACT_ATOMS: atom_id res chain seq x y z
N ASP A 1 37.21 7.41 1.71
CA ASP A 1 38.07 7.89 0.62
C ASP A 1 37.22 8.50 -0.49
N ASP A 2 37.18 9.83 -0.53
CA ASP A 2 36.37 10.60 -1.51
C ASP A 2 36.78 10.31 -2.97
N PHE A 3 38.01 9.84 -3.18
CA PHE A 3 38.52 9.43 -4.50
C PHE A 3 37.66 8.34 -5.16
N TRP A 4 37.22 7.32 -4.42
CA TRP A 4 36.39 6.24 -4.97
C TRP A 4 34.93 6.68 -5.14
N ALA A 5 34.47 7.59 -4.27
CA ALA A 5 33.13 8.15 -4.30
C ALA A 5 32.89 9.04 -5.55
N GLU A 6 33.88 9.83 -5.95
CA GLU A 6 33.73 10.77 -7.09
C GLU A 6 34.10 10.17 -8.46
N ALA A 7 34.99 9.18 -8.54
CA ALA A 7 35.52 8.69 -9.82
C ALA A 7 34.88 7.39 -10.33
N CYS A 8 34.73 6.36 -9.48
CA CYS A 8 34.35 5.01 -9.94
C CYS A 8 32.91 4.64 -9.60
N THR A 9 32.36 5.15 -8.49
CA THR A 9 31.00 4.83 -8.03
C THR A 9 30.00 5.95 -8.27
N LYS A 10 30.42 7.14 -8.70
CA LYS A 10 29.55 8.31 -8.86
C LYS A 10 28.29 8.01 -9.67
N ASN A 11 28.41 7.40 -10.84
CA ASN A 11 27.25 7.03 -11.68
C ASN A 11 26.33 6.02 -10.99
N TYR A 12 26.89 5.08 -10.22
CA TYR A 12 26.11 4.11 -9.46
C TYR A 12 25.38 4.80 -8.29
N CYS A 13 26.06 5.68 -7.55
CA CYS A 13 25.48 6.46 -6.46
C CYS A 13 24.38 7.39 -6.97
N ASP A 14 24.59 8.07 -8.09
CA ASP A 14 23.59 8.93 -8.72
C ASP A 14 22.37 8.12 -9.18
N ALA A 15 22.59 6.98 -9.84
CA ALA A 15 21.50 6.08 -10.24
C ALA A 15 20.75 5.46 -9.05
N GLN A 16 21.46 5.12 -7.97
CA GLN A 16 20.86 4.61 -6.74
C GLN A 16 20.03 5.69 -6.04
N ASN A 17 20.52 6.92 -5.95
CA ASN A 17 19.80 8.04 -5.35
C ASN A 17 18.53 8.36 -6.15
N ASP A 18 18.64 8.44 -7.48
CA ASP A 18 17.48 8.65 -8.38
C ASP A 18 16.46 7.51 -8.25
N ALA A 19 16.91 6.26 -8.22
CA ALA A 19 16.03 5.11 -8.00
C ALA A 19 15.34 5.17 -6.63
N THR A 20 16.06 5.55 -5.58
CA THR A 20 15.53 5.65 -4.21
C THR A 20 14.46 6.73 -4.12
N GLU A 21 14.70 7.90 -4.71
CA GLU A 21 13.73 8.99 -4.75
C GLU A 21 12.46 8.58 -5.51
N LYS A 22 12.63 7.98 -6.70
CA LYS A 22 11.51 7.50 -7.51
C LYS A 22 10.70 6.41 -6.80
N THR A 23 11.37 5.44 -6.18
CA THR A 23 10.70 4.40 -5.39
C THR A 23 9.99 5.01 -4.19
N GLY A 24 10.59 5.98 -3.50
CA GLY A 24 9.96 6.70 -2.39
C GLY A 24 8.67 7.39 -2.80
N MET A 25 8.68 8.08 -3.94
CA MET A 25 7.47 8.70 -4.50
C MET A 25 6.40 7.66 -4.83
N VAL A 26 6.76 6.55 -5.47
CA VAL A 26 5.81 5.50 -5.84
C VAL A 26 5.23 4.82 -4.59
N MET A 27 6.03 4.57 -3.56
CA MET A 27 5.61 4.00 -2.28
C MET A 27 4.68 4.91 -1.47
N SER A 28 4.57 6.21 -1.81
CA SER A 28 3.60 7.11 -1.19
C SER A 28 2.15 6.86 -1.67
N ILE A 29 1.97 6.21 -2.83
CA ILE A 29 0.65 5.99 -3.45
C ILE A 29 -0.31 5.23 -2.52
N PRO A 30 0.05 4.08 -1.92
CA PRO A 30 -0.85 3.36 -1.02
C PRO A 30 -1.27 4.19 0.19
N PHE A 31 -0.39 5.06 0.69
CA PHE A 31 -0.68 5.93 1.82
C PHE A 31 -1.69 7.03 1.44
N LEU A 32 -1.51 7.67 0.28
CA LEU A 32 -2.44 8.67 -0.22
C LEU A 32 -3.83 8.08 -0.51
N ILE A 33 -3.87 6.93 -1.17
CA ILE A 33 -5.10 6.19 -1.43
C ILE A 33 -5.77 5.79 -0.12
N GLY A 34 -4.99 5.25 0.83
CA GLY A 34 -5.47 4.92 2.16
C GLY A 34 -6.09 6.12 2.86
N ALA A 35 -5.42 7.28 2.85
CA ALA A 35 -5.94 8.50 3.47
C ALA A 35 -7.26 8.96 2.83
N LEU A 36 -7.35 8.99 1.50
CA LEU A 36 -8.56 9.45 0.79
C LEU A 36 -9.73 8.49 0.92
N ILE A 37 -9.47 7.18 0.88
CA ILE A 37 -10.51 6.15 0.86
C ILE A 37 -10.94 5.73 2.28
N SER A 38 -10.08 5.92 3.30
CA SER A 38 -10.39 5.53 4.68
C SER A 38 -11.65 6.19 5.25
N THR A 39 -11.87 7.48 5.00
CA THR A 39 -13.05 8.20 5.51
C THR A 39 -14.36 7.67 4.92
N PRO A 40 -14.53 7.56 3.58
CA PRO A 40 -15.76 7.02 3.02
C PRO A 40 -15.96 5.53 3.33
N LEU A 41 -14.90 4.72 3.35
CA LEU A 41 -15.01 3.30 3.73
C LEU A 41 -15.35 3.11 5.21
N GLY A 42 -14.84 3.96 6.10
CA GLY A 42 -15.24 3.96 7.51
C GLY A 42 -16.74 4.18 7.66
N TYR A 43 -17.27 5.21 7.00
CA TYR A 43 -18.71 5.49 6.99
C TYR A 43 -19.54 4.34 6.38
N LEU A 44 -19.08 3.76 5.26
CA LEU A 44 -19.76 2.63 4.63
C LEU A 44 -19.73 1.37 5.52
N SER A 45 -18.60 1.11 6.18
CA SER A 45 -18.46 -0.01 7.12
C SER A 45 -19.28 0.19 8.39
N ASP A 46 -19.54 1.44 8.77
CA ASP A 46 -20.38 1.75 9.92
C ASP A 46 -21.87 1.50 9.63
N THR A 47 -22.29 1.62 8.37
CA THR A 47 -23.67 1.43 7.91
C THR A 47 -23.96 0.00 7.45
N TYR A 48 -23.00 -0.70 6.84
CA TYR A 48 -23.17 -2.09 6.38
C TYR A 48 -22.79 -3.12 7.47
N GLY A 49 -23.76 -3.92 7.90
CA GLY A 49 -23.63 -4.89 9.01
C GLY A 49 -22.80 -6.16 8.76
N HIS A 50 -22.00 -6.26 7.68
CA HIS A 50 -21.32 -7.50 7.29
C HIS A 50 -19.79 -7.49 7.56
N ARG A 51 -19.41 -7.40 8.84
CA ARG A 51 -18.01 -7.26 9.27
C ARG A 51 -17.11 -8.42 8.81
N ALA A 52 -17.62 -9.65 8.84
CA ALA A 52 -16.86 -10.85 8.48
C ALA A 52 -16.52 -10.92 6.99
N THR A 53 -17.42 -10.48 6.10
CA THR A 53 -17.17 -10.51 4.65
C THR A 53 -16.20 -9.42 4.25
N MET A 54 -16.32 -8.22 4.82
CA MET A 54 -15.36 -7.16 4.55
C MET A 54 -13.96 -7.53 5.08
N ALA A 55 -13.89 -8.26 6.21
CA ALA A 55 -12.63 -8.71 6.80
C ALA A 55 -11.91 -9.75 5.91
N THR A 56 -12.64 -10.56 5.16
CA THR A 56 -12.05 -11.52 4.21
C THR A 56 -11.71 -10.89 2.86
N VAL A 57 -12.44 -9.85 2.44
CA VAL A 57 -12.15 -9.12 1.20
C VAL A 57 -10.77 -8.45 1.25
N SER A 58 -10.41 -7.83 2.37
CA SER A 58 -9.10 -7.16 2.53
C SER A 58 -7.88 -8.06 2.19
N PRO A 59 -7.69 -9.23 2.85
CA PRO A 59 -6.56 -10.10 2.55
C PRO A 59 -6.62 -10.65 1.12
N ILE A 60 -7.81 -10.88 0.55
CA ILE A 60 -7.95 -11.31 -0.85
C ILE A 60 -7.40 -10.23 -1.80
N LEU A 61 -7.73 -8.95 -1.57
CA LEU A 61 -7.22 -7.84 -2.38
C LEU A 61 -5.70 -7.68 -2.23
N ILE A 62 -5.15 -7.85 -1.01
CA ILE A 62 -3.71 -7.85 -0.80
C ILE A 62 -3.03 -8.99 -1.56
N ILE A 63 -3.59 -10.20 -1.52
CA ILE A 63 -3.05 -11.35 -2.26
C ILE A 63 -3.05 -11.02 -3.76
N ALA A 64 -4.15 -10.53 -4.31
CA ALA A 64 -4.23 -10.12 -5.70
C ALA A 64 -3.16 -9.06 -6.07
N ALA A 65 -2.93 -8.07 -5.22
CA ALA A 65 -1.89 -7.05 -5.43
C ALA A 65 -0.48 -7.66 -5.50
N HIS A 66 -0.16 -8.60 -4.61
CA HIS A 66 1.13 -9.29 -4.60
C HIS A 66 1.31 -10.23 -5.79
N PHE A 67 0.25 -10.94 -6.19
CA PHE A 67 0.26 -11.75 -7.40
C PHE A 67 0.51 -10.88 -8.64
N GLN A 68 -0.13 -9.72 -8.72
CA GLN A 68 0.09 -8.81 -9.84
C GLN A 68 1.51 -8.22 -9.84
N LEU A 69 2.07 -7.91 -8.67
CA LEU A 69 3.47 -7.49 -8.57
C LEU A 69 4.45 -8.60 -9.02
N ALA A 70 4.16 -9.85 -8.63
CA ALA A 70 5.00 -11.01 -8.92
C ALA A 70 4.94 -11.46 -10.39
N PHE A 71 3.75 -11.45 -11.01
CA PHE A 71 3.56 -12.00 -12.36
C PHE A 71 3.40 -10.94 -13.46
N ALA A 72 3.02 -9.70 -13.12
CA ALA A 72 2.76 -8.62 -14.07
C ALA A 72 3.76 -7.47 -13.94
N SER A 73 5.04 -7.78 -13.73
CA SER A 73 6.11 -6.80 -13.54
C SER A 73 6.31 -5.87 -14.75
N SER A 74 5.79 -6.22 -15.93
CA SER A 74 5.83 -5.39 -17.15
C SER A 74 4.79 -4.25 -17.17
N GLN A 75 3.73 -4.31 -16.36
CA GLN A 75 2.64 -3.32 -16.36
C GLN A 75 2.89 -2.14 -15.41
N GLY A 76 4.01 -2.15 -14.69
CA GLY A 76 4.39 -1.12 -13.74
C GLY A 76 3.75 -1.27 -12.36
N PRO A 77 4.29 -0.58 -11.34
CA PRO A 77 3.92 -0.77 -9.94
C PRO A 77 2.63 -0.02 -9.53
N ILE A 78 2.12 0.90 -10.36
CA ILE A 78 1.06 1.83 -9.95
C ILE A 78 -0.23 1.10 -9.57
N PHE A 79 -0.70 0.19 -10.43
CA PHE A 79 -1.95 -0.54 -10.20
C PHE A 79 -1.92 -1.42 -8.94
N PRO A 80 -0.91 -2.30 -8.73
CA PRO A 80 -0.87 -3.10 -7.51
C PRO A 80 -0.75 -2.23 -6.24
N LEU A 81 -0.10 -1.06 -6.31
CA LEU A 81 -0.01 -0.15 -5.17
C LEU A 81 -1.35 0.54 -4.85
N ILE A 82 -2.16 0.88 -5.85
CA ILE A 82 -3.52 1.37 -5.62
C ILE A 82 -4.36 0.28 -4.93
N LEU A 83 -4.29 -0.95 -5.44
CA LEU A 83 -5.02 -2.09 -4.87
C LEU A 83 -4.61 -2.37 -3.42
N GLN A 84 -3.31 -2.27 -3.13
CA GLN A 84 -2.77 -2.38 -1.78
C GLN A 84 -3.29 -1.27 -0.85
N GLY A 85 -3.35 -0.01 -1.33
CA GLY A 85 -3.92 1.10 -0.56
C GLY A 85 -5.40 0.93 -0.24
N VAL A 86 -6.19 0.44 -1.21
CA VAL A 86 -7.62 0.12 -1.02
C VAL A 86 -7.77 -0.99 0.02
N ALA A 87 -7.01 -2.08 -0.10
CA ALA A 87 -7.08 -3.19 0.83
C ALA A 87 -6.72 -2.76 2.26
N PHE A 88 -5.69 -1.93 2.41
CA PHE A 88 -5.32 -1.33 3.70
C PHE A 88 -6.46 -0.48 4.29
N ALA A 89 -7.10 0.37 3.48
CA ALA A 89 -8.23 1.19 3.95
C ALA A 89 -9.41 0.33 4.43
N VAL A 90 -9.75 -0.75 3.69
CA VAL A 90 -10.79 -1.71 4.08
C VAL A 90 -10.45 -2.36 5.43
N TYR A 91 -9.21 -2.83 5.61
CA TYR A 91 -8.76 -3.43 6.86
C TYR A 91 -8.92 -2.47 8.06
N CYS A 92 -8.43 -1.23 7.90
CA CYS A 92 -8.51 -0.21 8.94
C CYS A 92 -9.96 0.16 9.31
N ALA A 93 -10.88 0.21 8.34
CA ALA A 93 -12.28 0.50 8.62
C ALA A 93 -12.96 -0.56 9.51
N ILE A 94 -12.55 -1.83 9.39
CA ILE A 94 -13.22 -2.95 10.07
C ILE A 94 -12.62 -3.21 11.45
N ILE A 95 -11.30 -3.10 11.60
CA ILE A 95 -10.61 -3.53 12.82
C ILE A 95 -11.12 -2.80 14.07
N TRP A 96 -11.43 -1.51 13.94
CA TRP A 96 -11.95 -0.69 15.04
C TRP A 96 -13.33 -1.17 15.53
N ARG A 97 -14.18 -1.64 14.62
CA ARG A 97 -15.49 -2.20 14.96
C ARG A 97 -15.40 -3.57 15.63
N CYS A 98 -14.33 -4.33 15.35
CA CYS A 98 -14.08 -5.61 16.01
C CYS A 98 -13.60 -5.39 17.46
N ILE A 99 -12.79 -4.37 17.70
CA ILE A 99 -12.29 -4.04 19.04
C ILE A 99 -13.44 -3.72 20.01
N THR A 100 -14.44 -2.94 19.57
CA THR A 100 -15.61 -2.59 20.41
C THR A 100 -16.51 -3.77 20.75
N LEU A 101 -16.35 -4.94 20.12
CA LEU A 101 -17.09 -6.16 20.49
C LEU A 101 -16.40 -6.96 21.58
N VAL A 102 -15.08 -6.81 21.73
CA VAL A 102 -14.27 -7.54 22.71
C VAL A 102 -14.32 -6.85 24.07
N VAL A 103 -14.37 -5.52 24.09
CA VAL A 103 -14.48 -4.75 25.33
C VAL A 103 -15.96 -4.56 25.66
N LYS A 104 -16.39 -5.18 26.76
CA LYS A 104 -17.75 -5.08 27.31
C LYS A 104 -17.88 -3.85 28.19
#